data_AF-A0A6N4X4D1-F1
#
_entry.id   AF-A0A6N4X4D1-F1
#
_cell.length_a   1.000
_cell.length_b   1.000
_cell.length_c   1.000
_cell.angle_alpha   90.00
_cell.angle_beta   90.00
_cell.angle_gamma   90.00
#
_symmetry.space_group_name_H-M   'P 1'
#
loop_
_entity.id
_entity.type
_entity.pdbx_description
1 polymer ?
#
loop_
_entity_poly.entity_id
_entity_poly.type
_entity_poly.pdbx_seq_one_letter_code
_entity_poly.pdbx_strand_id
1 'polypeptide(L)'
;MPIKRTATKAPAKKATTKRAAKKVITKRVTQKATTKRAVKKTAAKKTPTKKATTKRAVKKTAAKKVPTKKVTIKRAVKKVAVKRKVAAPKPTVGFVGVGRMGANMARHLHACGYTISALYDINSDAAATLADELSSNAVKKLSAVTAASDIVITVVTDDAAMQRIYRSKKDSLLQGAAGTLFINCATLSPQVHVDIEAKAAAVGASTLEGCMASSIPQARSGTLYLMIGGQAVVFNKAKPLLNALSQDLTYVGESGSASKVKALVNMVMNINTAALAEGLGLGEALGLDLKMLCKVFAQTGANSRVLETDAADMLNRDHECYFSAAHAAKDSGIALELAKTKKLKLPLAKATKAQYELLKAAGLGELDKSAVAELTFPGRSPKPTKQSQKKAKAAKTSSKKSKQRSKSSKKPKASKKK
;
A
#
# COMPACT_ATOMS: atom_id res chain seq x y z
N MET A 1 51.37 -6.33 48.83
CA MET A 1 52.57 -5.67 49.39
C MET A 1 53.36 -5.00 48.27
N PRO A 2 54.31 -4.09 48.54
CA PRO A 2 54.49 -2.87 47.72
C PRO A 2 55.71 -2.86 46.80
N ILE A 3 55.84 -1.79 46.01
CA ILE A 3 57.04 -0.92 45.97
C ILE A 3 56.63 0.51 45.57
N LYS A 4 57.41 1.51 46.00
CA LYS A 4 57.22 2.98 45.80
C LYS A 4 57.80 3.42 44.43
N ARG A 5 57.35 4.45 43.69
CA ARG A 5 56.77 5.81 43.93
C ARG A 5 57.81 6.95 43.98
N THR A 6 58.13 7.56 42.83
CA THR A 6 58.59 8.95 42.59
C THR A 6 58.36 9.27 41.08
N ALA A 7 57.85 10.41 40.56
CA ALA A 7 57.42 11.75 41.00
C ALA A 7 58.34 12.92 40.60
N THR A 8 57.96 13.67 39.56
CA THR A 8 58.49 15.02 39.21
C THR A 8 57.41 15.95 38.60
N LYS A 9 57.61 17.26 38.80
CA LYS A 9 56.82 18.43 38.32
C LYS A 9 57.31 18.86 36.91
N ALA A 10 56.74 19.74 36.08
CA ALA A 10 55.46 20.46 35.86
C ALA A 10 55.65 21.24 34.50
N PRO A 11 55.08 22.42 34.14
CA PRO A 11 53.84 23.12 34.52
C PRO A 11 52.97 23.58 33.31
N ALA A 12 52.02 24.49 33.59
CA ALA A 12 50.98 25.12 32.78
C ALA A 12 51.28 25.63 31.33
N LYS A 13 50.20 25.80 30.55
CA LYS A 13 50.13 26.63 29.33
C LYS A 13 49.28 27.90 29.57
N LYS A 14 49.71 29.06 29.04
CA LYS A 14 48.92 30.31 28.94
C LYS A 14 49.37 31.17 27.74
N ALA A 15 48.44 31.49 26.84
CA ALA A 15 48.47 32.63 25.88
C ALA A 15 49.69 32.71 24.89
N THR A 16 49.76 33.59 23.87
CA THR A 16 48.92 34.75 23.46
C THR A 16 48.92 34.96 21.92
N THR A 17 47.90 35.68 21.45
CA THR A 17 47.55 36.16 20.10
C THR A 17 48.63 36.80 19.17
N LYS A 18 48.42 36.65 17.85
CA LYS A 18 48.48 37.71 16.78
C LYS A 18 47.28 37.45 15.82
N ARG A 19 46.41 38.36 15.32
CA ARG A 19 46.46 39.77 14.80
C ARG A 19 47.31 39.91 13.51
N ALA A 20 46.90 40.62 12.45
CA ALA A 20 45.67 41.37 12.10
C ALA A 20 45.62 41.65 10.57
N ALA A 21 44.69 42.41 9.97
CA ALA A 21 43.22 42.28 9.83
C ALA A 21 42.69 43.47 8.98
N LYS A 22 41.75 43.30 8.02
CA LYS A 22 41.19 44.44 7.24
C LYS A 22 39.71 44.31 6.82
N LYS A 23 38.94 45.38 7.10
CA LYS A 23 37.62 45.79 6.56
C LYS A 23 37.65 46.01 5.02
N VAL A 24 36.55 46.23 4.28
CA VAL A 24 35.10 46.37 4.59
C VAL A 24 34.30 45.37 3.69
N ILE A 25 33.09 45.51 3.10
CA ILE A 25 32.02 46.53 2.91
C ILE A 25 30.65 45.81 3.05
N THR A 26 29.59 46.49 3.51
CA THR A 26 28.21 45.96 3.58
C THR A 26 27.28 46.54 2.51
N LYS A 27 26.36 45.71 1.96
CA LYS A 27 25.04 46.18 1.47
C LYS A 27 23.91 45.26 1.95
N ARG A 28 23.01 45.80 2.79
CA ARG A 28 21.65 45.25 2.98
C ARG A 28 20.76 45.84 1.88
N VAL A 29 19.80 45.07 1.39
CA VAL A 29 18.64 45.60 0.65
C VAL A 29 17.39 45.34 1.50
N THR A 30 16.62 46.39 1.73
CA THR A 30 15.34 46.35 2.44
C THR A 30 14.20 46.55 1.45
N GLN A 31 13.18 45.71 1.50
CA GLN A 31 11.82 46.09 1.13
C GLN A 31 10.83 45.61 2.21
N LYS A 32 9.79 46.41 2.43
CA LYS A 32 8.72 46.23 3.41
C LYS A 32 7.39 46.11 2.67
N ALA A 33 6.35 45.67 3.39
CA ALA A 33 4.93 45.89 3.09
C ALA A 33 4.35 45.04 1.93
N THR A 34 3.07 44.62 1.91
CA THR A 34 2.00 44.72 2.92
C THR A 34 0.84 43.75 2.62
N THR A 35 0.32 43.06 3.65
CA THR A 35 -1.08 42.55 3.72
C THR A 35 -1.55 41.53 2.65
N LYS A 36 -2.68 40.83 2.75
CA LYS A 36 -3.74 40.75 3.79
C LYS A 36 -4.28 39.32 3.89
N ARG A 37 -4.74 38.92 5.08
CA ARG A 37 -5.39 37.62 5.37
C ARG A 37 -6.91 37.78 5.26
N ALA A 38 -7.59 36.95 4.47
CA ALA A 38 -9.05 36.95 4.38
C ALA A 38 -9.62 35.54 4.16
N VAL A 39 -10.24 34.98 5.20
CA VAL A 39 -11.06 33.76 5.09
C VAL A 39 -12.47 34.17 4.68
N LYS A 40 -13.07 33.50 3.68
CA LYS A 40 -14.47 33.73 3.31
C LYS A 40 -15.28 32.43 3.33
N LYS A 41 -15.89 32.14 4.49
CA LYS A 41 -17.05 31.25 4.56
C LYS A 41 -18.24 31.96 3.90
N THR A 42 -19.00 31.26 3.06
CA THR A 42 -20.35 31.69 2.63
C THR A 42 -21.32 30.53 2.67
N ALA A 43 -22.04 30.41 3.78
CA ALA A 43 -23.34 29.75 3.81
C ALA A 43 -24.40 30.85 3.87
N ALA A 44 -25.43 30.77 3.04
CA ALA A 44 -26.52 31.73 3.00
C ALA A 44 -27.86 30.99 2.89
N LYS A 45 -28.80 31.31 3.79
CA LYS A 45 -30.17 30.75 3.77
C LYS A 45 -30.99 31.37 2.64
N LYS A 46 -31.96 30.60 2.12
CA LYS A 46 -33.08 31.13 1.32
C LYS A 46 -34.21 31.60 2.24
N THR A 47 -34.75 32.79 2.00
CA THR A 47 -36.18 33.11 2.14
C THR A 47 -36.52 34.37 1.31
N PRO A 48 -37.76 34.56 0.82
CA PRO A 48 -38.06 35.52 -0.27
C PRO A 48 -38.87 36.75 0.15
N THR A 49 -38.87 37.79 -0.70
CA THR A 49 -39.83 38.92 -0.66
C THR A 49 -40.45 39.20 -2.04
N LYS A 50 -41.57 39.95 -2.04
CA LYS A 50 -42.64 39.87 -3.04
C LYS A 50 -42.46 40.76 -4.29
N LYS A 51 -43.31 40.50 -5.30
CA LYS A 51 -43.57 41.32 -6.49
C LYS A 51 -43.99 42.76 -6.12
N ALA A 52 -43.68 43.72 -7.00
CA ALA A 52 -44.53 44.89 -7.27
C ALA A 52 -44.48 45.21 -8.77
N THR A 53 -45.54 45.81 -9.32
CA THR A 53 -45.69 46.11 -10.77
C THR A 53 -46.22 47.51 -11.00
N THR A 54 -45.68 48.23 -11.99
CA THR A 54 -46.38 49.37 -12.63
C THR A 54 -45.95 49.53 -14.09
N LYS A 55 -46.70 50.32 -14.86
CA LYS A 55 -46.69 50.32 -16.34
C LYS A 55 -46.27 51.68 -16.93
N ARG A 56 -45.63 51.62 -18.10
CA ARG A 56 -45.89 52.44 -19.31
C ARG A 56 -45.64 53.97 -19.25
N ALA A 57 -44.68 54.39 -20.07
CA ALA A 57 -44.79 55.62 -20.87
C ALA A 57 -44.35 55.30 -22.32
N VAL A 58 -44.91 56.00 -23.31
CA VAL A 58 -44.59 55.84 -24.75
C VAL A 58 -44.58 57.23 -25.39
N LYS A 59 -43.61 57.49 -26.27
CA LYS A 59 -43.68 58.63 -27.21
C LYS A 59 -43.36 58.13 -28.62
N LYS A 60 -44.18 58.53 -29.59
CA LYS A 60 -44.03 58.19 -31.03
C LYS A 60 -43.35 59.34 -31.76
N THR A 61 -42.65 59.01 -32.85
CA THR A 61 -42.42 59.89 -34.01
C THR A 61 -42.68 59.09 -35.30
N ALA A 62 -42.91 59.78 -36.42
CA ALA A 62 -43.59 59.24 -37.59
C ALA A 62 -42.67 58.58 -38.65
N ALA A 63 -43.27 57.96 -39.66
CA ALA A 63 -42.59 57.16 -40.69
C ALA A 63 -42.83 57.68 -42.12
N LYS A 64 -41.97 57.26 -43.06
CA LYS A 64 -42.23 57.23 -44.51
C LYS A 64 -41.84 55.85 -45.08
N LYS A 65 -42.50 55.41 -46.16
CA LYS A 65 -42.28 54.14 -46.88
C LYS A 65 -41.91 54.39 -48.34
N VAL A 66 -40.97 53.63 -48.89
CA VAL A 66 -40.90 53.16 -50.30
C VAL A 66 -40.09 51.83 -50.34
N PRO A 67 -40.04 51.01 -51.42
CA PRO A 67 -40.46 49.62 -51.26
C PRO A 67 -39.45 48.51 -51.64
N THR A 68 -39.74 47.30 -51.12
CA THR A 68 -39.51 45.96 -51.71
C THR A 68 -38.18 45.60 -52.40
N LYS A 69 -37.51 44.57 -51.84
CA LYS A 69 -37.21 43.32 -52.55
C LYS A 69 -37.07 42.16 -51.56
N LYS A 70 -37.74 41.03 -51.79
CA LYS A 70 -37.57 39.79 -50.98
C LYS A 70 -36.42 38.98 -51.56
N VAL A 71 -35.43 38.62 -50.75
CA VAL A 71 -34.39 37.62 -51.10
C VAL A 71 -34.45 36.50 -50.07
N THR A 72 -34.91 35.32 -50.49
CA THR A 72 -35.14 34.16 -49.60
C THR A 72 -33.95 33.22 -49.63
N ILE A 73 -32.99 33.40 -48.72
CA ILE A 73 -31.81 32.51 -48.62
C ILE A 73 -32.22 31.19 -47.92
N LYS A 74 -32.56 30.16 -48.72
CA LYS A 74 -32.79 28.79 -48.21
C LYS A 74 -31.48 28.16 -47.77
N ARG A 75 -31.14 28.25 -46.48
CA ARG A 75 -29.92 27.65 -45.90
C ARG A 75 -30.13 26.14 -45.67
N ALA A 76 -29.68 25.31 -46.60
CA ALA A 76 -29.85 23.86 -46.53
C ALA A 76 -29.01 23.21 -45.42
N VAL A 77 -29.66 22.62 -44.41
CA VAL A 77 -28.99 21.89 -43.32
C VAL A 77 -28.77 20.44 -43.73
N LYS A 78 -27.56 20.09 -44.22
CA LYS A 78 -27.15 18.70 -44.37
C LYS A 78 -27.08 18.03 -42.98
N LYS A 79 -28.01 17.13 -42.67
CA LYS A 79 -27.90 16.22 -41.52
C LYS A 79 -26.71 15.27 -41.74
N VAL A 80 -25.55 15.60 -41.17
CA VAL A 80 -24.43 14.65 -41.08
C VAL A 80 -24.82 13.59 -40.05
N ALA A 81 -25.09 12.38 -40.51
CA ALA A 81 -25.38 11.26 -39.64
C ALA A 81 -24.11 10.84 -38.88
N VAL A 82 -24.00 11.23 -37.61
CA VAL A 82 -22.92 10.79 -36.72
C VAL A 82 -23.10 9.28 -36.49
N LYS A 83 -22.40 8.46 -37.28
CA LYS A 83 -22.27 7.02 -37.03
C LYS A 83 -21.68 6.85 -35.62
N ARG A 84 -22.49 6.41 -34.65
CA ARG A 84 -22.00 5.96 -33.34
C ARG A 84 -20.99 4.84 -33.60
N LYS A 85 -19.70 5.14 -33.42
CA LYS A 85 -18.64 4.15 -33.47
C LYS A 85 -18.86 3.22 -32.27
N VAL A 86 -19.39 2.02 -32.53
CA VAL A 86 -19.53 0.98 -31.51
C VAL A 86 -18.16 0.78 -30.88
N ALA A 87 -18.07 0.90 -29.55
CA ALA A 87 -16.83 0.65 -28.84
C ALA A 87 -16.44 -0.82 -29.07
N ALA A 88 -15.15 -1.09 -29.28
CA ALA A 88 -14.66 -2.46 -29.31
C ALA A 88 -15.05 -3.16 -27.99
N PRO A 89 -15.45 -4.44 -28.03
CA PRO A 89 -15.79 -5.18 -26.82
C PRO A 89 -14.62 -5.13 -25.83
N LYS A 90 -14.95 -5.01 -24.54
CA LYS A 90 -13.94 -5.05 -23.48
C LYS A 90 -13.37 -6.47 -23.37
N PRO A 91 -12.07 -6.61 -23.01
CA PRO A 91 -11.49 -7.91 -22.71
C PRO A 91 -12.25 -8.60 -21.58
N THR A 92 -12.37 -9.91 -21.69
CA THR A 92 -12.87 -10.81 -20.64
C THR A 92 -11.87 -10.89 -19.49
N VAL A 93 -12.38 -10.99 -18.26
CA VAL A 93 -11.57 -10.95 -17.04
C VAL A 93 -11.82 -12.17 -16.16
N GLY A 94 -10.79 -12.96 -15.93
CA GLY A 94 -10.79 -14.05 -14.95
C GLY A 94 -10.21 -13.60 -13.61
N PHE A 95 -10.63 -14.23 -12.51
CA PHE A 95 -10.05 -14.01 -11.18
C PHE A 95 -9.55 -15.30 -10.53
N VAL A 96 -8.40 -15.22 -9.86
CA VAL A 96 -7.75 -16.30 -9.11
C VAL A 96 -7.46 -15.81 -7.69
N GLY A 97 -8.27 -16.24 -6.73
CA GLY A 97 -8.35 -15.65 -5.40
C GLY A 97 -9.51 -14.66 -5.33
N VAL A 98 -10.65 -15.12 -4.79
CA VAL A 98 -11.87 -14.32 -4.58
C VAL A 98 -12.12 -14.02 -3.11
N GLY A 99 -11.06 -14.01 -2.30
CA GLY A 99 -11.08 -13.46 -0.95
C GLY A 99 -11.41 -11.96 -0.90
N ARG A 100 -11.35 -11.37 0.30
CA ARG A 100 -11.85 -10.02 0.65
C ARG A 100 -11.53 -8.91 -0.36
N MET A 101 -10.33 -8.89 -0.93
CA MET A 101 -9.96 -7.93 -2.00
C MET A 101 -10.49 -8.35 -3.37
N GLY A 102 -10.17 -9.57 -3.82
CA GLY A 102 -10.50 -10.06 -5.17
C GLY A 102 -11.99 -10.02 -5.49
N ALA A 103 -12.86 -10.42 -4.57
CA ALA A 103 -14.31 -10.35 -4.80
C ALA A 103 -14.86 -8.92 -4.92
N ASN A 104 -14.30 -7.93 -4.20
CA ASN A 104 -14.71 -6.53 -4.38
C ASN A 104 -14.17 -5.96 -5.71
N MET A 105 -12.96 -6.34 -6.12
CA MET A 105 -12.39 -5.97 -7.43
C MET A 105 -13.20 -6.56 -8.61
N ALA A 106 -13.64 -7.81 -8.50
CA ALA A 106 -14.47 -8.48 -9.51
C ALA A 106 -15.85 -7.82 -9.64
N ARG A 107 -16.55 -7.56 -8.53
CA ARG A 107 -17.80 -6.79 -8.48
C ARG A 107 -17.65 -5.42 -9.13
N HIS A 108 -16.57 -4.70 -8.80
CA HIS A 108 -16.34 -3.36 -9.36
C HIS A 108 -16.06 -3.39 -10.87
N LEU A 109 -15.26 -4.35 -11.36
CA LEU A 109 -15.04 -4.51 -12.81
C LEU A 109 -16.33 -4.93 -13.54
N HIS A 110 -17.16 -5.80 -12.95
CA HIS A 110 -18.48 -6.14 -13.49
C HIS A 110 -19.38 -4.91 -13.57
N ALA A 111 -19.47 -4.10 -12.51
CA ALA A 111 -20.21 -2.83 -12.51
C ALA A 111 -19.65 -1.82 -13.52
N CYS A 112 -18.34 -1.86 -13.82
CA CYS A 112 -17.72 -1.12 -14.91
C CYS A 112 -18.01 -1.70 -16.31
N GLY A 113 -18.80 -2.77 -16.43
CA GLY A 113 -19.15 -3.42 -17.69
C GLY A 113 -18.04 -4.29 -18.31
N TYR A 114 -17.12 -4.84 -17.51
CA TYR A 114 -16.24 -5.91 -17.96
C TYR A 114 -16.90 -7.27 -17.73
N THR A 115 -16.86 -8.16 -18.73
CA THR A 115 -17.31 -9.55 -18.56
C THR A 115 -16.35 -10.29 -17.64
N ILE A 116 -16.83 -10.64 -16.45
CA ILE A 116 -16.11 -11.55 -15.55
C ILE A 116 -16.40 -12.97 -16.04
N SER A 117 -15.43 -13.63 -16.66
CA SER A 117 -15.68 -14.88 -17.40
C SER A 117 -15.47 -16.16 -16.58
N ALA A 118 -14.47 -16.17 -15.70
CA ALA A 118 -14.16 -17.31 -14.84
C ALA A 118 -13.62 -16.89 -13.46
N LEU A 119 -14.06 -17.60 -12.41
CA LEU A 119 -13.67 -17.38 -11.02
C LEU A 119 -13.09 -18.66 -10.43
N TYR A 120 -11.93 -18.55 -9.77
CA TYR A 120 -11.28 -19.63 -9.04
C TYR A 120 -10.84 -19.15 -7.65
N ASP A 121 -11.05 -20.00 -6.64
CA ASP A 121 -10.41 -19.90 -5.33
C ASP A 121 -10.18 -21.31 -4.77
N ILE A 122 -9.32 -21.46 -3.77
CA ILE A 122 -9.16 -22.72 -3.03
C ILE A 122 -10.37 -23.01 -2.12
N ASN A 123 -11.14 -21.98 -1.77
CA ASN A 123 -12.50 -22.10 -1.26
C ASN A 123 -13.48 -22.06 -2.46
N SER A 124 -13.91 -23.24 -2.91
CA SER A 124 -14.85 -23.39 -4.03
C SER A 124 -16.15 -22.61 -3.85
N ASP A 125 -16.61 -22.48 -2.61
CA ASP A 125 -17.96 -22.02 -2.29
C ASP A 125 -18.01 -20.49 -2.30
N ALA A 126 -16.89 -19.85 -1.97
CA ALA A 126 -16.67 -18.41 -2.20
C ALA A 126 -16.62 -18.08 -3.70
N ALA A 127 -16.01 -18.94 -4.53
CA ALA A 127 -15.99 -18.76 -5.98
C ALA A 127 -17.38 -18.99 -6.61
N ALA A 128 -18.14 -19.98 -6.12
CA ALA A 128 -19.52 -20.25 -6.55
C ALA A 128 -20.46 -19.09 -6.22
N THR A 129 -20.53 -18.66 -4.95
CA THR A 129 -21.38 -17.53 -4.51
C THR A 129 -21.12 -16.26 -5.32
N LEU A 130 -19.85 -15.96 -5.66
CA LEU A 130 -19.50 -14.80 -6.48
C LEU A 130 -19.79 -15.01 -7.98
N ALA A 131 -19.78 -16.25 -8.47
CA ALA A 131 -20.15 -16.56 -9.84
C ALA A 131 -21.65 -16.35 -10.07
N ASP A 132 -22.48 -16.82 -9.14
CA ASP A 132 -23.93 -16.63 -9.15
C ASP A 132 -24.28 -15.14 -9.09
N GLU A 133 -23.61 -14.37 -8.22
CA GLU A 133 -23.80 -12.91 -8.11
C GLU A 133 -23.46 -12.15 -9.40
N LEU A 134 -22.39 -12.55 -10.09
CA LEU A 134 -21.85 -11.82 -11.26
C LEU A 134 -22.26 -12.42 -12.61
N SER A 135 -23.14 -13.43 -12.63
CA SER A 135 -23.47 -14.22 -13.84
C SER A 135 -22.20 -14.74 -14.55
N SER A 136 -21.27 -15.30 -13.78
CA SER A 136 -19.96 -15.79 -14.19
C SER A 136 -19.84 -17.31 -14.00
N ASN A 137 -18.67 -17.89 -14.26
CA ASN A 137 -18.41 -19.33 -14.11
C ASN A 137 -17.44 -19.61 -12.96
N ALA A 138 -17.87 -20.31 -11.92
CA ALA A 138 -16.95 -20.87 -10.93
C ALA A 138 -16.25 -22.12 -11.49
N VAL A 139 -14.92 -22.08 -11.63
CA VAL A 139 -14.15 -23.16 -12.25
C VAL A 139 -13.25 -23.87 -11.24
N LYS A 140 -13.11 -25.19 -11.40
CA LYS A 140 -12.33 -26.06 -10.49
C LYS A 140 -10.86 -26.26 -10.92
N LYS A 141 -10.41 -25.54 -11.96
CA LYS A 141 -9.05 -25.61 -12.53
C LYS A 141 -8.55 -24.21 -12.90
N LEU A 142 -7.26 -23.96 -12.70
CA LEU A 142 -6.56 -22.73 -13.08
C LEU A 142 -6.49 -22.58 -14.61
N SER A 143 -6.17 -23.67 -15.31
CA SER A 143 -6.20 -23.75 -16.78
C SER A 143 -7.53 -23.33 -17.40
N ALA A 144 -8.65 -23.60 -16.73
CA ALA A 144 -9.99 -23.17 -17.16
C ALA A 144 -10.23 -21.66 -16.96
N VAL A 145 -9.54 -21.00 -16.02
CA VAL A 145 -9.56 -19.53 -15.93
C VAL A 145 -8.83 -18.91 -17.11
N THR A 146 -7.62 -19.41 -17.41
CA THR A 146 -6.81 -18.96 -18.55
C THR A 146 -7.54 -19.14 -19.88
N ALA A 147 -8.11 -20.33 -20.13
CA ALA A 147 -8.83 -20.62 -21.37
C ALA A 147 -10.11 -19.79 -21.60
N ALA A 148 -10.64 -19.15 -20.55
CA ALA A 148 -11.85 -18.34 -20.59
C ALA A 148 -11.59 -16.82 -20.52
N SER A 149 -10.33 -16.37 -20.50
CA SER A 149 -10.00 -14.98 -20.14
C SER A 149 -8.87 -14.36 -20.98
N ASP A 150 -9.11 -13.18 -21.55
CA ASP A 150 -8.08 -12.32 -22.14
C ASP A 150 -7.11 -11.81 -21.05
N ILE A 151 -7.66 -11.46 -19.88
CA ILE A 151 -6.93 -10.93 -18.73
C ILE A 151 -7.28 -11.75 -17.49
N VAL A 152 -6.28 -12.20 -16.72
CA VAL A 152 -6.48 -12.92 -15.46
C VAL A 152 -5.86 -12.14 -14.30
N ILE A 153 -6.68 -11.76 -13.32
CA ILE A 153 -6.24 -11.04 -12.12
C ILE A 153 -6.06 -12.05 -10.97
N THR A 154 -4.86 -12.11 -10.39
CA THR A 154 -4.58 -13.03 -9.27
C THR A 154 -4.45 -12.26 -7.97
N VAL A 155 -5.17 -12.66 -6.91
CA VAL A 155 -5.20 -11.96 -5.61
C VAL A 155 -4.94 -12.97 -4.48
N VAL A 156 -3.67 -13.30 -4.27
CA VAL A 156 -3.22 -14.38 -3.37
C VAL A 156 -2.33 -13.87 -2.23
N THR A 157 -2.15 -14.70 -1.19
CA THR A 157 -1.57 -14.31 0.12
C THR A 157 -0.07 -14.03 0.12
N ASP A 158 0.70 -14.86 -0.60
CA ASP A 158 2.16 -14.96 -0.43
C ASP A 158 2.85 -15.65 -1.62
N ASP A 159 4.18 -15.66 -1.57
CA ASP A 159 5.07 -16.26 -2.57
C ASP A 159 4.74 -17.73 -2.84
N ALA A 160 4.40 -18.54 -1.83
CA ALA A 160 4.12 -19.96 -2.02
C ALA A 160 2.74 -20.18 -2.67
N ALA A 161 1.75 -19.35 -2.37
CA ALA A 161 0.47 -19.34 -3.07
C ALA A 161 0.65 -18.92 -4.55
N MET A 162 1.41 -17.85 -4.82
CA MET A 162 1.67 -17.39 -6.19
C MET A 162 2.46 -18.43 -7.00
N GLN A 163 3.53 -19.01 -6.44
CA GLN A 163 4.31 -20.02 -7.13
C GLN A 163 3.51 -21.31 -7.38
N ARG A 164 2.50 -21.63 -6.56
CA ARG A 164 1.61 -22.79 -6.77
C ARG A 164 0.79 -22.63 -8.05
N ILE A 165 0.16 -21.47 -8.25
CA ILE A 165 -0.74 -21.24 -9.40
C ILE A 165 0.00 -21.14 -10.75
N TYR A 166 1.31 -20.82 -10.75
CA TYR A 166 2.14 -20.78 -11.96
C TYR A 166 3.06 -21.98 -12.19
N ARG A 167 3.50 -22.73 -11.15
CA ARG A 167 4.51 -23.80 -11.29
C ARG A 167 3.96 -25.23 -11.19
N SER A 168 2.67 -25.41 -10.91
CA SER A 168 2.06 -26.72 -10.82
C SER A 168 2.04 -27.43 -12.19
N LYS A 169 2.60 -28.64 -12.25
CA LYS A 169 2.65 -29.47 -13.48
C LYS A 169 1.29 -30.07 -13.86
N LYS A 170 0.37 -30.24 -12.91
CA LYS A 170 -0.94 -30.89 -13.15
C LYS A 170 -1.96 -29.90 -13.73
N ASP A 171 -2.04 -28.73 -13.12
CA ASP A 171 -2.95 -27.63 -13.48
C ASP A 171 -2.30 -26.32 -13.03
N SER A 172 -2.15 -25.35 -13.95
CA SER A 172 -1.58 -24.04 -13.67
C SER A 172 -2.00 -23.03 -14.73
N LEU A 173 -1.89 -21.74 -14.38
CA LEU A 173 -2.32 -20.64 -15.24
C LEU A 173 -1.55 -20.54 -16.57
N LEU A 174 -0.37 -21.14 -16.68
CA LEU A 174 0.43 -21.14 -17.92
C LEU A 174 -0.05 -22.15 -18.97
N GLN A 175 -0.96 -23.07 -18.61
CA GLN A 175 -1.53 -24.02 -19.56
C GLN A 175 -2.48 -23.28 -20.52
N GLY A 176 -2.14 -23.24 -21.81
CA GLY A 176 -2.93 -22.56 -22.84
C GLY A 176 -2.81 -21.03 -22.87
N ALA A 177 -1.86 -20.44 -22.15
CA ALA A 177 -1.81 -19.00 -21.87
C ALA A 177 -1.32 -18.08 -23.00
N ALA A 178 -1.19 -18.57 -24.24
CA ALA A 178 -0.66 -17.77 -25.35
C ALA A 178 -1.57 -16.56 -25.64
N GLY A 179 -1.02 -15.35 -25.50
CA GLY A 179 -1.78 -14.09 -25.61
C GLY A 179 -2.44 -13.59 -24.31
N THR A 180 -2.62 -14.44 -23.29
CA THR A 180 -3.23 -14.05 -22.00
C THR A 180 -2.35 -13.03 -21.26
N LEU A 181 -2.99 -12.03 -20.66
CA LEU A 181 -2.35 -11.10 -19.72
C LEU A 181 -2.69 -11.46 -18.27
N PHE A 182 -1.68 -11.78 -17.47
CA PHE A 182 -1.84 -11.92 -16.02
C PHE A 182 -1.52 -10.61 -15.27
N ILE A 183 -2.38 -10.21 -14.33
CA ILE A 183 -2.15 -9.07 -13.43
C ILE A 183 -2.05 -9.60 -12.00
N ASN A 184 -0.82 -9.63 -11.48
CA ASN A 184 -0.48 -10.30 -10.24
C ASN A 184 -0.60 -9.35 -9.03
N CYS A 185 -1.79 -9.26 -8.47
CA CYS A 185 -2.17 -8.34 -7.40
C CYS A 185 -1.93 -8.91 -5.99
N ALA A 186 -0.65 -9.14 -5.65
CA ALA A 186 -0.21 -9.59 -4.33
C ALA A 186 1.02 -8.79 -3.86
N THR A 187 1.36 -8.84 -2.57
CA THR A 187 2.63 -8.29 -2.04
C THR A 187 3.61 -9.44 -1.85
N LEU A 188 4.60 -9.56 -2.74
CA LEU A 188 5.51 -10.70 -2.83
C LEU A 188 6.98 -10.29 -2.72
N SER A 189 7.88 -11.27 -2.64
CA SER A 189 9.30 -11.02 -2.92
C SER A 189 9.50 -10.63 -4.40
N PRO A 190 10.23 -9.55 -4.74
CA PRO A 190 10.42 -9.10 -6.13
C PRO A 190 10.86 -10.18 -7.12
N GLN A 191 11.70 -11.12 -6.69
CA GLN A 191 12.17 -12.22 -7.55
C GLN A 191 11.02 -13.13 -8.03
N VAL A 192 9.92 -13.24 -7.27
CA VAL A 192 8.76 -14.04 -7.68
C VAL A 192 8.08 -13.46 -8.92
N HIS A 193 7.99 -12.13 -9.02
CA HIS A 193 7.44 -11.47 -10.21
C HIS A 193 8.37 -11.61 -11.43
N VAL A 194 9.68 -11.49 -11.25
CA VAL A 194 10.68 -11.70 -12.32
C VAL A 194 10.66 -13.16 -12.82
N ASP A 195 10.66 -14.12 -11.90
CA ASP A 195 10.58 -15.55 -12.20
C ASP A 195 9.29 -15.96 -12.94
N ILE A 196 8.18 -15.24 -12.71
CA ILE A 196 6.88 -15.51 -13.33
C ILE A 196 6.77 -14.83 -14.69
N GLU A 197 7.27 -13.59 -14.85
CA GLU A 197 7.33 -12.90 -16.14
C GLU A 197 8.13 -13.71 -17.17
N ALA A 198 9.30 -14.22 -16.79
CA ALA A 198 10.11 -15.08 -17.65
C ALA A 198 9.38 -16.37 -18.08
N LYS A 199 8.56 -16.96 -17.20
CA LYS A 199 7.80 -18.19 -17.49
C LYS A 199 6.54 -17.95 -18.31
N ALA A 200 5.89 -16.80 -18.13
CA ALA A 200 4.79 -16.35 -18.96
C ALA A 200 5.27 -16.06 -20.40
N ALA A 201 6.37 -15.31 -20.54
CA ALA A 201 6.96 -15.03 -21.85
C ALA A 201 7.33 -16.31 -22.61
N ALA A 202 7.86 -17.33 -21.93
CA ALA A 202 8.19 -18.63 -22.51
C ALA A 202 7.00 -19.45 -23.05
N VAL A 203 5.75 -19.06 -22.74
CA VAL A 203 4.52 -19.65 -23.31
C VAL A 203 3.69 -18.63 -24.12
N GLY A 204 4.29 -17.50 -24.51
CA GLY A 204 3.62 -16.43 -25.27
C GLY A 204 2.62 -15.60 -24.46
N ALA A 205 2.63 -15.70 -23.13
CA ALA A 205 1.81 -14.90 -22.23
C ALA A 205 2.51 -13.61 -21.79
N SER A 206 1.76 -12.68 -21.22
CA SER A 206 2.29 -11.43 -20.63
C SER A 206 1.92 -11.32 -19.15
N THR A 207 2.73 -10.61 -18.35
CA THR A 207 2.45 -10.36 -16.94
C THR A 207 2.63 -8.90 -16.56
N LEU A 208 1.85 -8.45 -15.58
CA LEU A 208 2.11 -7.26 -14.77
C LEU A 208 2.12 -7.63 -13.29
N GLU A 209 2.89 -6.89 -12.52
CA GLU A 209 2.91 -6.86 -11.06
C GLU A 209 1.94 -5.77 -10.59
N GLY A 210 0.94 -6.10 -9.77
CA GLY A 210 -0.15 -5.19 -9.37
C GLY A 210 -0.14 -4.85 -7.88
N CYS A 211 0.91 -4.19 -7.38
CA CYS A 211 1.01 -3.90 -5.95
C CYS A 211 -0.01 -2.84 -5.50
N MET A 212 -0.85 -3.18 -4.52
CA MET A 212 -1.89 -2.31 -3.97
C MET A 212 -1.45 -1.61 -2.68
N ALA A 213 -1.82 -0.34 -2.49
CA ALA A 213 -1.61 0.41 -1.24
C ALA A 213 -2.94 0.89 -0.59
N SER A 214 -3.99 0.07 -0.69
CA SER A 214 -5.35 0.41 -0.23
C SER A 214 -6.03 -0.78 0.45
N SER A 215 -7.25 -0.58 0.99
CA SER A 215 -8.05 -1.62 1.66
C SER A 215 -9.40 -1.85 0.94
N ILE A 216 -10.28 -2.64 1.57
CA ILE A 216 -11.53 -3.15 0.99
C ILE A 216 -12.46 -2.04 0.44
N PRO A 217 -12.64 -0.86 1.08
CA PRO A 217 -13.46 0.21 0.54
C PRO A 217 -12.99 0.72 -0.83
N GLN A 218 -11.66 0.83 -1.04
CA GLN A 218 -11.12 1.25 -2.33
C GLN A 218 -11.27 0.16 -3.39
N ALA A 219 -11.14 -1.12 -3.01
CA ALA A 219 -11.40 -2.24 -3.92
C ALA A 219 -12.85 -2.28 -4.41
N ARG A 220 -13.81 -1.92 -3.54
CA ARG A 220 -15.26 -1.86 -3.86
C ARG A 220 -15.64 -0.68 -4.75
N SER A 221 -14.90 0.42 -4.68
CA SER A 221 -15.22 1.67 -5.40
C SER A 221 -14.31 1.97 -6.59
N GLY A 222 -13.36 1.08 -6.91
CA GLY A 222 -12.39 1.31 -7.98
C GLY A 222 -11.40 2.45 -7.71
N THR A 223 -11.13 2.73 -6.43
CA THR A 223 -10.27 3.83 -5.99
C THR A 223 -8.95 3.33 -5.40
N LEU A 224 -8.45 2.19 -5.87
CA LEU A 224 -7.17 1.64 -5.44
C LEU A 224 -6.01 2.59 -5.77
N TYR A 225 -4.97 2.52 -4.95
CA TYR A 225 -3.64 3.05 -5.25
C TYR A 225 -2.81 1.90 -5.82
N LEU A 226 -2.60 1.89 -7.13
CA LEU A 226 -1.92 0.83 -7.86
C LEU A 226 -0.50 1.24 -8.25
N MET A 227 0.46 0.40 -7.85
CA MET A 227 1.86 0.45 -8.25
C MET A 227 2.13 -0.72 -9.20
N ILE A 228 2.44 -0.43 -10.46
CA ILE A 228 2.57 -1.44 -11.51
C ILE A 228 4.02 -1.65 -11.93
N GLY A 229 4.46 -2.91 -11.92
CA GLY A 229 5.73 -3.35 -12.50
C GLY A 229 5.52 -4.27 -13.71
N GLY A 230 6.50 -4.34 -14.61
CA GLY A 230 6.51 -5.20 -15.80
C GLY A 230 6.84 -4.42 -17.07
N GLN A 231 6.56 -4.99 -18.23
CA GLN A 231 6.86 -4.33 -19.52
C GLN A 231 5.93 -3.13 -19.80
N ALA A 232 6.52 -1.97 -20.15
CA ALA A 232 5.78 -0.74 -20.45
C ALA A 232 4.70 -0.89 -21.55
N VAL A 233 4.96 -1.70 -22.58
CA VAL A 233 3.99 -1.97 -23.65
C VAL A 233 2.78 -2.76 -23.15
N VAL A 234 2.98 -3.67 -22.20
CA VAL A 234 1.91 -4.44 -21.56
C VAL A 234 1.12 -3.55 -20.60
N PHE A 235 1.81 -2.72 -19.80
CA PHE A 235 1.16 -1.71 -18.95
C PHE A 235 0.26 -0.77 -19.74
N ASN A 236 0.75 -0.23 -20.87
CA ASN A 236 -0.02 0.68 -21.70
C ASN A 236 -1.26 0.02 -22.33
N LYS A 237 -1.19 -1.28 -22.69
CA LYS A 237 -2.37 -2.07 -23.13
C LYS A 237 -3.37 -2.29 -21.99
N ALA A 238 -2.88 -2.60 -20.78
CA ALA A 238 -3.70 -2.86 -19.60
C ALA A 238 -4.34 -1.60 -18.97
N LYS A 239 -3.78 -0.41 -19.28
CA LYS A 239 -4.13 0.87 -18.65
C LYS A 239 -5.64 1.18 -18.56
N PRO A 240 -6.50 0.87 -19.55
CA PRO A 240 -7.94 1.12 -19.43
C PRO A 240 -8.63 0.28 -18.33
N LEU A 241 -8.19 -0.96 -18.09
CA LEU A 241 -8.69 -1.79 -17.00
C LEU A 241 -8.09 -1.35 -15.65
N LEU A 242 -6.79 -1.05 -15.63
CA LEU A 242 -6.11 -0.58 -14.42
C LEU A 242 -6.72 0.73 -13.91
N ASN A 243 -6.94 1.71 -14.81
CA ASN A 243 -7.66 2.95 -14.51
C ASN A 243 -9.10 2.71 -13.98
N ALA A 244 -9.77 1.63 -14.39
CA ALA A 244 -11.11 1.32 -13.88
C ALA A 244 -11.08 0.78 -12.43
N LEU A 245 -9.92 0.30 -11.95
CA LEU A 245 -9.71 -0.19 -10.59
C LEU A 245 -9.05 0.84 -9.65
N SER A 246 -8.50 1.94 -10.17
CA SER A 246 -7.62 2.85 -9.43
C SER A 246 -7.99 4.32 -9.55
N GLN A 247 -7.86 5.08 -8.45
CA GLN A 247 -7.81 6.54 -8.52
C GLN A 247 -6.39 7.08 -8.75
N ASP A 248 -5.35 6.34 -8.29
CA ASP A 248 -3.95 6.63 -8.63
C ASP A 248 -3.28 5.39 -9.24
N LEU A 249 -2.73 5.56 -10.45
CA LEU A 249 -2.04 4.51 -11.20
C LEU A 249 -0.60 4.90 -11.49
N THR A 250 0.34 4.36 -10.71
CA THR A 250 1.78 4.59 -10.84
C THR A 250 2.44 3.42 -11.58
N TYR A 251 3.07 3.68 -12.73
CA TYR A 251 4.01 2.73 -13.33
C TYR A 251 5.40 2.92 -12.70
N VAL A 252 5.97 1.83 -12.17
CA VAL A 252 7.19 1.83 -11.35
C VAL A 252 8.43 1.37 -12.14
N GLY A 253 8.24 0.63 -13.24
CA GLY A 253 9.31 0.11 -14.09
C GLY A 253 9.22 -1.39 -14.32
N GLU A 254 10.37 -2.04 -14.50
CA GLU A 254 10.50 -3.50 -14.69
C GLU A 254 9.81 -4.35 -13.61
N SER A 255 9.56 -5.63 -13.92
CA SER A 255 8.95 -6.59 -13.00
C SER A 255 9.71 -6.71 -11.66
N GLY A 256 8.96 -6.85 -10.57
CA GLY A 256 9.47 -6.83 -9.20
C GLY A 256 9.72 -5.43 -8.65
N SER A 257 9.68 -4.36 -9.47
CA SER A 257 9.95 -3.00 -8.99
C SER A 257 8.83 -2.41 -8.15
N ALA A 258 7.57 -2.77 -8.43
CA ALA A 258 6.48 -2.34 -7.56
C ALA A 258 6.50 -3.09 -6.22
N SER A 259 6.96 -4.34 -6.15
CA SER A 259 7.23 -5.02 -4.86
C SER A 259 8.39 -4.38 -4.10
N LYS A 260 9.45 -3.91 -4.79
CA LYS A 260 10.54 -3.13 -4.15
C LYS A 260 9.96 -1.89 -3.44
N VAL A 261 9.08 -1.14 -4.11
CA VAL A 261 8.41 0.05 -3.53
C VAL A 261 7.41 -0.33 -2.44
N LYS A 262 6.54 -1.32 -2.68
CA LYS A 262 5.52 -1.79 -1.73
C LYS A 262 6.15 -2.31 -0.43
N ALA A 263 7.30 -2.99 -0.49
CA ALA A 263 8.05 -3.41 0.68
C ALA A 263 8.56 -2.22 1.50
N LEU A 264 8.98 -1.13 0.87
CA LEU A 264 9.38 0.11 1.56
C LEU A 264 8.17 0.83 2.18
N VAL A 265 7.05 0.92 1.46
CA VAL A 265 5.78 1.49 1.97
C VAL A 265 5.32 0.73 3.21
N ASN A 266 5.20 -0.60 3.12
CA ASN A 266 4.76 -1.43 4.24
C ASN A 266 5.80 -1.45 5.38
N MET A 267 7.10 -1.33 5.11
CA MET A 267 8.12 -1.18 6.15
C MET A 267 7.91 0.10 6.97
N VAL A 268 7.76 1.26 6.31
CA VAL A 268 7.58 2.54 7.01
C VAL A 268 6.24 2.58 7.73
N MET A 269 5.16 2.12 7.08
CA MET A 269 3.83 1.99 7.71
C MET A 269 3.90 1.14 8.99
N ASN A 270 4.48 -0.06 8.92
CA ASN A 270 4.55 -0.98 10.06
C ASN A 270 5.41 -0.42 11.20
N ILE A 271 6.47 0.35 10.90
CA ILE A 271 7.28 1.06 11.91
C ILE A 271 6.44 2.15 12.58
N ASN A 272 5.68 2.93 11.82
CA ASN A 272 4.80 3.97 12.37
C ASN A 272 3.71 3.37 13.27
N THR A 273 3.13 2.21 12.93
CA THR A 273 2.15 1.50 13.79
C THR A 273 2.78 1.05 15.10
N ALA A 274 3.98 0.46 15.06
CA ALA A 274 4.70 0.06 16.28
C ALA A 274 5.06 1.27 17.16
N ALA A 275 5.59 2.34 16.56
CA ALA A 275 5.97 3.56 17.27
C ALA A 275 4.75 4.30 17.88
N LEU A 276 3.60 4.28 17.18
CA LEU A 276 2.34 4.82 17.69
C LEU A 276 1.84 4.01 18.90
N ALA A 277 1.88 2.68 18.82
CA ALA A 277 1.49 1.80 19.92
C ALA A 277 2.40 1.95 21.16
N GLU A 278 3.72 2.11 20.97
CA GLU A 278 4.65 2.41 22.06
C GLU A 278 4.39 3.80 22.67
N GLY A 279 4.21 4.83 21.82
CA GLY A 279 3.96 6.20 22.27
C GLY A 279 2.64 6.39 23.02
N LEU A 280 1.56 5.75 22.56
CA LEU A 280 0.26 5.78 23.24
C LEU A 280 0.23 4.92 24.50
N GLY A 281 0.86 3.73 24.47
CA GLY A 281 0.97 2.87 25.67
C GLY A 281 1.78 3.53 26.79
N LEU A 282 2.86 4.23 26.45
CA LEU A 282 3.60 5.06 27.40
C LEU A 282 2.79 6.29 27.85
N GLY A 283 1.98 6.90 26.97
CA GLY A 283 1.04 7.96 27.34
C GLY A 283 0.02 7.53 28.39
N GLU A 284 -0.55 6.33 28.23
CA GLU A 284 -1.48 5.71 29.20
C GLU A 284 -0.76 5.43 30.53
N ALA A 285 0.47 4.90 30.48
CA ALA A 285 1.31 4.66 31.67
C ALA A 285 1.70 5.95 32.43
N LEU A 286 1.74 7.09 31.74
CA LEU A 286 1.99 8.42 32.31
C LEU A 286 0.71 9.16 32.74
N GLY A 287 -0.47 8.53 32.61
CA GLY A 287 -1.76 9.12 33.00
C GLY A 287 -2.25 10.26 32.11
N LEU A 288 -1.79 10.31 30.85
CA LEU A 288 -2.16 11.37 29.90
C LEU A 288 -3.47 11.06 29.17
N ASP A 289 -4.28 12.08 28.86
CA ASP A 289 -5.39 11.92 27.92
C ASP A 289 -4.86 11.58 26.52
N LEU A 290 -5.13 10.35 26.09
CA LEU A 290 -4.72 9.84 24.78
C LEU A 290 -5.39 10.58 23.62
N LYS A 291 -6.59 11.16 23.79
CA LYS A 291 -7.26 11.94 22.73
C LYS A 291 -6.57 13.28 22.51
N MET A 292 -6.19 13.97 23.59
CA MET A 292 -5.29 15.13 23.55
C MET A 292 -3.92 14.76 22.96
N LEU A 293 -3.33 13.63 23.35
CA LEU A 293 -2.03 13.17 22.85
C LEU A 293 -2.05 12.90 21.33
N CYS A 294 -3.05 12.17 20.83
CA CYS A 294 -3.25 11.95 19.39
C CYS A 294 -3.43 13.28 18.63
N LYS A 295 -4.16 14.26 19.19
CA LYS A 295 -4.30 15.60 18.60
C LYS A 295 -2.97 16.34 18.52
N VAL A 296 -2.11 16.24 19.55
CA VAL A 296 -0.76 16.84 19.54
C VAL A 296 0.15 16.13 18.52
N PHE A 297 0.09 14.81 18.42
CA PHE A 297 0.83 14.07 17.39
C PHE A 297 0.42 14.51 15.97
N ALA A 298 -0.88 14.66 15.70
CA ALA A 298 -1.39 15.08 14.39
C ALA A 298 -0.95 16.50 13.97
N GLN A 299 -0.57 17.34 14.94
CA GLN A 299 -0.12 18.72 14.73
C GLN A 299 1.41 18.89 14.65
N THR A 300 2.18 17.80 14.79
CA THR A 300 3.64 17.84 14.94
C THR A 300 4.34 16.84 14.02
N GLY A 301 5.68 16.75 14.10
CA GLY A 301 6.48 15.76 13.37
C GLY A 301 6.23 14.30 13.76
N ALA A 302 5.36 14.03 14.73
CA ALA A 302 4.85 12.70 15.06
C ALA A 302 3.63 12.28 14.20
N ASN A 303 3.10 13.16 13.36
CA ASN A 303 1.96 12.84 12.49
C ASN A 303 2.35 11.78 11.44
N SER A 304 1.44 10.85 11.15
CA SER A 304 1.55 9.90 10.06
C SER A 304 0.16 9.43 9.64
N ARG A 305 0.01 8.91 8.42
CA ARG A 305 -1.27 8.32 7.97
C ARG A 305 -1.78 7.20 8.89
N VAL A 306 -0.88 6.55 9.63
CA VAL A 306 -1.23 5.51 10.62
C VAL A 306 -1.89 6.10 11.86
N LEU A 307 -1.52 7.31 12.30
CA LEU A 307 -2.23 8.03 13.37
C LEU A 307 -3.69 8.32 12.98
N GLU A 308 -3.93 8.60 11.70
CA GLU A 308 -5.26 8.89 11.16
C GLU A 308 -6.13 7.63 10.96
N THR A 309 -5.53 6.42 10.90
CA THR A 309 -6.25 5.16 10.65
C THR A 309 -6.32 4.22 11.84
N ASP A 310 -5.25 4.11 12.64
CA ASP A 310 -5.07 3.04 13.64
C ASP A 310 -5.28 3.54 15.09
N ALA A 311 -5.27 4.85 15.33
CA ALA A 311 -5.28 5.37 16.70
C ALA A 311 -6.60 5.10 17.43
N ALA A 312 -7.74 5.12 16.70
CA ALA A 312 -9.03 4.77 17.28
C ALA A 312 -9.07 3.29 17.71
N ASP A 313 -8.62 2.39 16.84
CA ASP A 313 -8.46 0.95 17.10
C ASP A 313 -7.65 0.69 18.38
N MET A 314 -6.48 1.33 18.50
CA MET A 314 -5.57 1.16 19.65
C MET A 314 -6.19 1.65 20.96
N LEU A 315 -6.94 2.76 20.94
CA LEU A 315 -7.63 3.28 22.12
C LEU A 315 -8.83 2.40 22.50
N ASN A 316 -9.64 1.99 21.52
CA ASN A 316 -10.88 1.24 21.74
C ASN A 316 -10.68 -0.28 21.90
N ARG A 317 -9.51 -0.81 21.52
CA ARG A 317 -9.20 -2.25 21.36
C ARG A 317 -10.02 -2.94 20.26
N ASP A 318 -10.48 -2.16 19.30
CA ASP A 318 -11.21 -2.65 18.13
C ASP A 318 -10.21 -2.92 17.00
N HIS A 319 -9.84 -4.19 16.85
CA HIS A 319 -8.79 -4.63 15.92
C HIS A 319 -9.34 -5.46 14.76
N GLU A 320 -10.50 -5.06 14.22
CA GLU A 320 -11.06 -5.62 12.98
C GLU A 320 -10.00 -5.63 11.88
N CYS A 321 -9.70 -6.80 11.33
CA CYS A 321 -8.56 -6.97 10.45
C CYS A 321 -8.75 -6.31 9.07
N TYR A 322 -8.15 -5.13 8.85
CA TYR A 322 -7.96 -4.56 7.52
C TYR A 322 -6.63 -4.99 6.89
N PHE A 323 -5.56 -5.11 7.69
CA PHE A 323 -4.25 -5.65 7.32
C PHE A 323 -3.63 -6.39 8.51
N SER A 324 -3.63 -7.73 8.46
CA SER A 324 -3.34 -8.55 9.66
C SER A 324 -1.90 -8.42 10.16
N ALA A 325 -1.72 -8.61 11.47
CA ALA A 325 -0.39 -8.75 12.10
C ALA A 325 0.44 -9.88 11.45
N ALA A 326 -0.20 -10.94 10.97
CA ALA A 326 0.43 -12.01 10.19
C ALA A 326 1.03 -11.50 8.87
N HIS A 327 0.29 -10.68 8.11
CA HIS A 327 0.78 -10.04 6.89
C HIS A 327 1.85 -8.97 7.20
N ALA A 328 1.65 -8.15 8.24
CA ALA A 328 2.63 -7.15 8.66
C ALA A 328 4.00 -7.77 8.99
N ALA A 329 4.02 -8.88 9.76
CA ALA A 329 5.25 -9.64 10.04
C ALA A 329 5.94 -10.19 8.78
N LYS A 330 5.15 -10.61 7.78
CA LYS A 330 5.63 -11.20 6.52
C LYS A 330 6.19 -10.13 5.58
N ASP A 331 5.50 -9.01 5.40
CA ASP A 331 5.94 -7.91 4.55
C ASP A 331 7.16 -7.16 5.13
N SER A 332 7.22 -6.97 6.47
CA SER A 332 8.45 -6.50 7.14
C SER A 332 9.61 -7.50 7.02
N GLY A 333 9.34 -8.77 6.69
CA GLY A 333 10.35 -9.75 6.31
C GLY A 333 10.96 -9.48 4.93
N ILE A 334 10.11 -9.17 3.94
CA ILE A 334 10.54 -8.85 2.56
C ILE A 334 11.51 -7.66 2.58
N ALA A 335 11.17 -6.58 3.29
CA ALA A 335 12.03 -5.40 3.41
C ALA A 335 13.39 -5.69 4.06
N LEU A 336 13.45 -6.59 5.06
CA LEU A 336 14.70 -6.98 5.72
C LEU A 336 15.60 -7.88 4.84
N GLU A 337 15.01 -8.78 4.04
CA GLU A 337 15.77 -9.58 3.08
C GLU A 337 16.29 -8.71 1.92
N LEU A 338 15.51 -7.73 1.44
CA LEU A 338 16.00 -6.73 0.49
C LEU A 338 17.17 -5.92 1.07
N ALA A 339 17.07 -5.43 2.31
CA ALA A 339 18.16 -4.72 2.99
C ALA A 339 19.43 -5.56 3.13
N LYS A 340 19.29 -6.86 3.42
CA LYS A 340 20.38 -7.84 3.49
C LYS A 340 21.10 -8.02 2.15
N THR A 341 20.39 -8.04 1.01
CA THR A 341 21.06 -8.02 -0.32
C THR A 341 21.92 -6.77 -0.54
N LYS A 342 21.53 -5.64 0.05
CA LYS A 342 22.27 -4.36 -0.01
C LYS A 342 23.22 -4.13 1.17
N LYS A 343 23.42 -5.14 2.03
CA LYS A 343 24.27 -5.10 3.25
C LYS A 343 23.87 -4.00 4.27
N LEU A 344 22.63 -3.50 4.20
CA LEU A 344 22.11 -2.44 5.07
C LEU A 344 21.63 -2.98 6.43
N LYS A 345 21.73 -2.16 7.48
CA LYS A 345 21.23 -2.46 8.83
C LYS A 345 19.97 -1.63 9.10
N LEU A 346 18.82 -2.28 9.24
CA LEU A 346 17.54 -1.62 9.54
C LEU A 346 17.05 -2.00 10.96
N PRO A 347 17.52 -1.31 12.02
CA PRO A 347 17.21 -1.70 13.40
C PRO A 347 15.72 -1.56 13.73
N LEU A 348 15.07 -0.48 13.29
CA LEU A 348 13.64 -0.24 13.52
C LEU A 348 12.79 -1.35 12.87
N ALA A 349 12.96 -1.59 11.56
CA ALA A 349 12.25 -2.66 10.84
C ALA A 349 12.44 -4.05 11.49
N LYS A 350 13.62 -4.34 12.06
CA LYS A 350 13.89 -5.58 12.80
C LYS A 350 13.12 -5.65 14.14
N ALA A 351 13.06 -4.56 14.90
CA ALA A 351 12.30 -4.48 16.15
C ALA A 351 10.79 -4.59 15.88
N THR A 352 10.28 -3.79 14.94
CA THR A 352 8.91 -3.82 14.44
C THR A 352 8.49 -5.23 14.00
N LYS A 353 9.29 -5.94 13.18
CA LYS A 353 8.97 -7.33 12.79
C LYS A 353 8.89 -8.26 14.00
N ALA A 354 9.75 -8.09 15.00
CA ALA A 354 9.74 -8.93 16.20
C ALA A 354 8.43 -8.76 17.00
N GLN A 355 7.85 -7.56 17.06
CA GLN A 355 6.56 -7.32 17.73
C GLN A 355 5.40 -8.05 17.02
N TYR A 356 5.31 -7.98 15.69
CA TYR A 356 4.29 -8.74 14.95
C TYR A 356 4.49 -10.28 15.06
N GLU A 357 5.73 -10.76 15.16
CA GLU A 357 5.98 -12.19 15.48
C GLU A 357 5.56 -12.57 16.91
N LEU A 358 5.61 -11.62 17.87
CA LEU A 358 5.07 -11.83 19.23
C LEU A 358 3.54 -11.90 19.21
N LEU A 359 2.83 -11.04 18.47
CA LEU A 359 1.36 -11.16 18.29
C LEU A 359 0.97 -12.52 17.71
N LYS A 360 1.64 -12.95 16.63
CA LYS A 360 1.42 -14.27 16.02
C LYS A 360 1.68 -15.41 17.00
N ALA A 361 2.73 -15.31 17.84
CA ALA A 361 2.98 -16.27 18.91
C ALA A 361 1.95 -16.20 20.04
N ALA A 362 1.32 -15.05 20.27
CA ALA A 362 0.24 -14.87 21.23
C ALA A 362 -1.14 -15.35 20.70
N GLY A 363 -1.23 -15.72 19.42
CA GLY A 363 -2.48 -16.12 18.76
C GLY A 363 -3.26 -14.96 18.12
N LEU A 364 -2.76 -13.72 18.23
CA LEU A 364 -3.36 -12.51 17.68
C LEU A 364 -2.89 -12.19 16.24
N GLY A 365 -2.45 -13.21 15.49
CA GLY A 365 -1.90 -13.03 14.15
C GLY A 365 -2.92 -12.53 13.12
N GLU A 366 -4.19 -12.87 13.29
CA GLU A 366 -5.27 -12.55 12.34
C GLU A 366 -6.06 -11.29 12.73
N LEU A 367 -5.71 -10.61 13.83
CA LEU A 367 -6.15 -9.25 14.11
C LEU A 367 -5.38 -8.24 13.25
N ASP A 368 -5.87 -7.01 13.13
CA ASP A 368 -5.15 -5.93 12.45
C ASP A 368 -3.76 -5.68 13.06
N LYS A 369 -2.83 -5.12 12.27
CA LYS A 369 -1.55 -4.55 12.74
C LYS A 369 -1.74 -3.61 13.97
N SER A 370 -2.87 -2.91 14.10
CA SER A 370 -3.16 -2.02 15.25
C SER A 370 -3.19 -2.77 16.59
N ALA A 371 -3.42 -4.09 16.59
CA ALA A 371 -3.34 -4.95 17.76
C ALA A 371 -1.94 -5.03 18.40
N VAL A 372 -0.90 -4.44 17.79
CA VAL A 372 0.44 -4.31 18.43
C VAL A 372 0.41 -3.47 19.71
N ALA A 373 -0.62 -2.63 19.89
CA ALA A 373 -0.96 -1.97 21.16
C ALA A 373 -1.18 -2.95 22.33
N GLU A 374 -1.65 -4.17 22.08
CA GLU A 374 -1.84 -5.19 23.13
C GLU A 374 -0.51 -5.73 23.69
N LEU A 375 0.65 -5.32 23.14
CA LEU A 375 1.97 -5.60 23.67
C LEU A 375 2.59 -4.43 24.47
N THR A 376 2.02 -3.22 24.40
CA THR A 376 2.66 -1.98 24.88
C THR A 376 1.85 -1.20 25.91
N PHE A 377 0.52 -1.32 25.91
CA PHE A 377 -0.35 -0.58 26.82
C PHE A 377 -0.44 -1.25 28.21
N PRO A 378 -0.40 -0.50 29.32
CA PRO A 378 -0.60 -1.00 30.69
C PRO A 378 -1.78 -1.97 30.85
N GLY A 379 -1.55 -3.09 31.54
CA GLY A 379 -2.56 -4.13 31.77
C GLY A 379 -2.93 -4.96 30.52
N ARG A 380 -2.56 -4.53 29.31
CA ARG A 380 -2.76 -5.26 28.06
C ARG A 380 -1.54 -6.17 27.84
N SER A 381 -1.78 -7.48 27.81
CA SER A 381 -0.74 -8.50 27.66
C SER A 381 -1.38 -9.84 27.29
N PRO A 382 -1.29 -10.29 26.02
CA PRO A 382 -1.98 -11.50 25.60
C PRO A 382 -1.29 -12.75 26.17
N LYS A 383 -2.05 -13.54 26.93
CA LYS A 383 -1.56 -14.77 27.58
C LYS A 383 -1.05 -15.76 26.52
N PRO A 384 0.23 -16.15 26.52
CA PRO A 384 0.80 -16.97 25.45
C PRO A 384 0.12 -18.34 25.37
N THR A 385 -0.42 -18.68 24.20
CA THR A 385 -1.22 -19.90 24.00
C THR A 385 -0.45 -21.19 24.35
N LYS A 386 -1.17 -22.24 24.77
CA LYS A 386 -0.57 -23.55 25.08
C LYS A 386 0.31 -24.10 23.94
N GLN A 387 0.00 -23.74 22.69
CA GLN A 387 0.75 -24.15 21.49
C GLN A 387 2.04 -23.34 21.27
N SER A 388 2.03 -22.02 21.51
CA SER A 388 3.26 -21.22 21.43
C SER A 388 4.20 -21.46 22.61
N GLN A 389 3.66 -21.73 23.80
CA GLN A 389 4.44 -22.24 24.94
C GLN A 389 5.19 -23.54 24.58
N LYS A 390 4.55 -24.49 23.87
CA LYS A 390 5.21 -25.71 23.36
C LYS A 390 6.31 -25.36 22.35
N LYS A 391 6.05 -24.50 21.35
CA LYS A 391 7.09 -24.08 20.37
C LYS A 391 8.27 -23.36 21.03
N ALA A 392 8.02 -22.48 21.99
CA ALA A 392 9.06 -21.75 22.74
C ALA A 392 9.91 -22.67 23.62
N LYS A 393 9.30 -23.68 24.27
CA LYS A 393 10.04 -24.73 24.99
C LYS A 393 10.93 -25.54 24.03
N ALA A 394 10.42 -25.95 22.87
CA ALA A 394 11.19 -26.68 21.86
C ALA A 394 12.39 -25.87 21.31
N ALA A 395 12.23 -24.58 21.05
CA ALA A 395 13.32 -23.70 20.62
C ALA A 395 14.39 -23.48 21.71
N LYS A 396 13.99 -23.45 22.99
CA LYS A 396 14.93 -23.40 24.12
C LYS A 396 15.71 -24.71 24.30
N THR A 397 15.12 -25.88 24.01
CA THR A 397 15.86 -27.16 24.04
C THR A 397 16.79 -27.34 22.84
N SER A 398 16.41 -26.93 21.63
CA SER A 398 17.31 -27.01 20.46
C SER A 398 18.54 -26.10 20.60
N SER A 399 18.35 -24.87 21.10
CA SER A 399 19.46 -23.94 21.39
C SER A 399 20.34 -24.35 22.57
N LYS A 400 19.82 -25.10 23.56
CA LYS A 400 20.67 -25.79 24.56
C LYS A 400 21.51 -26.90 23.92
N LYS A 401 20.90 -27.78 23.10
CA LYS A 401 21.62 -28.87 22.41
C LYS A 401 22.72 -28.37 21.47
N SER A 402 22.49 -27.27 20.74
CA SER A 402 23.54 -26.68 19.89
C SER A 402 24.68 -26.06 20.71
N LYS A 403 24.38 -25.37 21.82
CA LYS A 403 25.40 -24.84 22.76
C LYS A 403 26.18 -25.93 23.51
N GLN A 404 25.64 -27.14 23.67
CA GLN A 404 26.40 -28.29 24.18
C GLN A 404 27.33 -28.87 23.10
N ARG A 405 26.83 -29.09 21.87
CA ARG A 405 27.65 -29.58 20.75
C ARG A 405 28.83 -28.66 20.41
N SER A 406 28.68 -27.34 20.54
CA SER A 406 29.78 -26.39 20.31
C SER A 406 30.78 -26.25 21.47
N LYS A 407 30.48 -26.86 22.64
CA LYS A 407 31.46 -27.01 23.73
C LYS A 407 32.23 -28.33 23.63
N SER A 408 31.60 -29.42 23.20
CA SER A 408 32.29 -30.72 23.04
C SER A 408 33.33 -30.75 21.92
N SER A 409 33.25 -29.84 20.94
CA SER A 409 34.22 -29.73 19.84
C SER A 409 35.49 -28.91 20.16
N LYS A 410 35.63 -28.40 21.39
CA LYS A 410 36.83 -27.65 21.84
C LYS A 410 37.66 -28.40 22.89
N LYS A 411 38.05 -29.64 22.60
CA LYS A 411 39.14 -30.34 23.29
C LYS A 411 40.37 -30.39 22.36
N PRO A 412 41.55 -29.87 22.76
CA PRO A 412 42.73 -29.90 21.91
C PRO A 412 43.26 -31.32 21.75
N LYS A 413 43.70 -31.69 20.54
CA LYS A 413 44.51 -32.89 20.34
C LYS A 413 45.93 -32.60 20.81
N ALA A 414 46.37 -33.25 21.88
CA ALA A 414 47.78 -33.24 22.27
C ALA A 414 48.62 -33.98 21.21
N SER A 415 49.72 -33.37 20.77
CA SER A 415 50.63 -33.96 19.80
C SER A 415 51.61 -34.91 20.49
N LYS A 416 51.55 -36.22 20.17
CA LYS A 416 52.68 -37.13 20.39
C LYS A 416 53.67 -36.97 19.24
N LYS A 417 54.92 -36.58 19.53
CA LYS A 417 56.05 -36.80 18.62
C LYS A 417 57.37 -36.79 19.40
N LYS A 418 58.01 -37.96 19.47
CA LYS A 418 59.19 -38.29 20.28
C LYS A 418 59.03 -37.88 21.75
#